data_AF-A0A1Y1KWC6-F1
#
_entry.id   AF-A0A1Y1KWC6-F1
#
_cell.length_a   1.000
_cell.length_b   1.000
_cell.length_c   1.000
_cell.angle_alpha   90.00
_cell.angle_beta   90.00
_cell.angle_gamma   90.00
#
_symmetry.space_group_name_H-M   'P 1'
#
loop_
_entity.id
_entity.type
_entity.pdbx_description
1 polymer ?
#
loop_
_entity_poly.entity_id
_entity_poly.type
_entity_poly.pdbx_seq_one_letter_code
_entity_poly.pdbx_strand_id
1 'polypeptide(L)'
;PQGSILGPLLFLIFINDFSFHLTNTVTCLQYADDTTLLISDQNLNRVYEEAGRAIQLTENWCLSNELRLNSSKTVQMLITLKQNDFDNPCYANFLGVNIDPKLTFKEHVSKVAKTISGNIFLLRRLSENVSPNILRMVYLSVIQTHLYY
;
A
#
# COMPACT_ATOMS: atom_id res chain seq x y z
N PRO A 1 -13.95 -7.56 -19.15
CA PRO A 1 -12.72 -7.60 -19.96
C PRO A 1 -11.67 -6.60 -19.46
N GLN A 2 -10.44 -7.05 -19.22
CA GLN A 2 -9.32 -6.15 -18.94
C GLN A 2 -9.13 -5.21 -20.14
N GLY A 3 -9.00 -3.90 -19.88
CA GLY A 3 -8.95 -2.87 -20.93
C GLY A 3 -10.31 -2.28 -21.35
N SER A 4 -11.42 -2.73 -20.75
CA SER A 4 -12.71 -2.05 -20.90
C SER A 4 -12.74 -0.71 -20.15
N ILE A 5 -13.30 0.34 -20.78
CA ILE A 5 -13.51 1.66 -20.17
C ILE A 5 -14.44 1.55 -18.95
N LEU A 6 -15.47 0.70 -19.02
CA LEU A 6 -16.44 0.53 -17.94
C LEU A 6 -16.01 -0.48 -16.87
N GLY A 7 -14.99 -1.30 -17.16
CA GLY A 7 -14.54 -2.35 -16.24
C GLY A 7 -14.20 -1.82 -14.85
N PRO A 8 -13.35 -0.79 -14.71
CA PRO A 8 -13.01 -0.21 -13.41
C PRO A 8 -14.23 0.36 -12.67
N LEU A 9 -15.13 1.05 -13.37
CA LEU A 9 -16.31 1.65 -12.75
C LEU A 9 -17.27 0.56 -12.22
N LEU A 10 -17.52 -0.47 -13.01
CA LEU A 10 -18.39 -1.58 -12.59
C LEU A 10 -17.80 -2.34 -11.41
N PHE A 11 -16.48 -2.53 -11.40
CA PHE A 11 -15.79 -3.13 -10.25
C PHE A 11 -15.93 -2.26 -9.00
N LEU A 12 -15.76 -0.94 -9.12
CA LEU A 12 -15.95 -0.02 -7.99
C LEU A 12 -17.37 -0.06 -7.45
N ILE A 13 -18.39 -0.11 -8.31
CA ILE A 13 -19.80 -0.24 -7.88
C ILE A 13 -20.01 -1.57 -7.14
N PHE A 14 -19.44 -2.66 -7.67
CA PHE A 14 -19.57 -4.00 -7.11
C PHE A 14 -18.92 -4.15 -5.72
N ILE A 15 -17.76 -3.52 -5.49
CA ILE A 15 -17.00 -3.65 -4.23
C ILE A 15 -17.43 -2.63 -3.16
N ASN A 16 -18.25 -1.64 -3.50
CA ASN A 16 -18.52 -0.46 -2.67
C ASN A 16 -19.27 -0.78 -1.36
N ASP A 17 -20.04 -1.87 -1.33
CA ASP A 17 -20.82 -2.27 -0.16
C ASP A 17 -20.01 -3.08 0.86
N PHE A 18 -18.83 -3.58 0.47
CA PHE A 18 -17.94 -4.35 1.33
C PHE A 18 -17.69 -3.70 2.69
N SER A 19 -17.42 -2.39 2.68
CA SER A 19 -17.14 -1.63 3.91
C SER A 19 -18.28 -1.66 4.93
N PHE A 20 -19.54 -1.79 4.48
CA PHE A 20 -20.71 -1.88 5.36
C PHE A 20 -20.86 -3.25 6.03
N HIS A 21 -20.17 -4.28 5.55
CA HIS A 21 -20.17 -5.61 6.15
C HIS A 21 -19.16 -5.76 7.30
N LEU A 22 -18.32 -4.75 7.52
CA LEU A 22 -17.37 -4.70 8.61
C LEU A 22 -17.98 -4.07 9.86
N THR A 23 -17.35 -4.29 11.00
CA THR A 23 -17.73 -3.65 12.26
C THR A 23 -17.32 -2.18 12.27
N ASN A 24 -18.06 -1.35 13.02
CA ASN A 24 -17.79 0.10 13.13
C ASN A 24 -16.42 0.45 13.73
N THR A 25 -15.75 -0.53 14.33
CA THR A 25 -14.40 -0.49 14.91
C THR A 25 -13.29 -0.66 13.87
N VAL A 26 -13.64 -1.09 12.66
CA VAL A 26 -12.70 -1.31 11.55
C VAL A 26 -12.81 -0.14 10.57
N THR A 27 -11.68 0.53 10.32
CA THR A 27 -11.59 1.49 9.22
C THR A 27 -11.16 0.75 7.96
N CYS A 28 -12.00 0.78 6.92
CA CYS A 28 -11.75 0.13 5.65
C CYS A 28 -11.23 1.14 4.62
N LEU A 29 -10.03 0.93 4.10
CA LEU A 29 -9.43 1.69 3.01
C LEU A 29 -9.38 0.81 1.77
N GLN A 30 -9.93 1.29 0.66
CA GLN A 30 -9.99 0.53 -0.60
C GLN A 30 -9.39 1.34 -1.74
N TYR A 31 -8.57 0.68 -2.55
CA TYR A 31 -8.01 1.22 -3.77
C TYR A 31 -8.06 0.13 -4.86
N ALA A 32 -9.05 0.22 -5.73
CA ALA A 32 -9.40 -0.88 -6.62
C ALA A 32 -9.56 -2.19 -5.83
N ASP A 33 -8.84 -3.25 -6.19
CA ASP A 33 -8.88 -4.54 -5.50
C ASP A 33 -8.05 -4.60 -4.22
N ASP A 34 -7.12 -3.66 -4.02
CA ASP A 34 -6.34 -3.56 -2.79
C ASP A 34 -7.20 -3.01 -1.65
N THR A 35 -7.38 -3.81 -0.60
CA THR A 35 -8.17 -3.46 0.58
C THR A 35 -7.30 -3.54 1.83
N THR A 36 -7.35 -2.51 2.67
CA THR A 36 -6.64 -2.42 3.94
C THR A 36 -7.62 -2.18 5.06
N LEU A 37 -7.55 -3.03 6.08
CA LEU A 37 -8.36 -2.93 7.29
C LEU A 37 -7.48 -2.39 8.42
N LEU A 38 -7.85 -1.22 8.93
CA LEU A 38 -7.16 -0.56 10.04
C LEU A 38 -7.98 -0.73 11.31
N ILE A 39 -7.32 -1.23 12.36
CA ILE A 39 -7.91 -1.52 13.66
C ILE A 39 -7.00 -0.93 14.72
N SER A 40 -7.58 -0.17 15.64
CA SER A 40 -6.83 0.51 16.69
C SER A 40 -7.55 0.40 18.02
N ASP A 41 -6.85 -0.08 19.05
CA ASP A 41 -7.29 -0.06 20.44
C ASP A 41 -6.05 0.13 21.33
N GLN A 42 -6.24 0.62 22.55
CA GLN A 42 -5.17 0.73 23.54
C GLN A 42 -4.77 -0.65 24.10
N ASN A 43 -5.71 -1.60 24.07
CA ASN A 43 -5.53 -2.98 24.47
C ASN A 43 -5.22 -3.87 23.27
N LEU A 44 -4.02 -4.44 23.25
CA LEU A 44 -3.54 -5.29 22.16
C LEU A 44 -4.41 -6.54 21.94
N ASN A 45 -4.96 -7.14 23.00
CA ASN A 45 -5.83 -8.32 22.86
C ASN A 45 -7.11 -7.98 22.09
N ARG A 46 -7.68 -6.79 22.35
CA ARG A 46 -8.85 -6.31 21.59
C ARG A 46 -8.53 -6.07 20.13
N VAL A 47 -7.33 -5.57 19.82
CA VAL A 47 -6.87 -5.43 18.42
C VAL A 47 -6.82 -6.78 17.73
N TYR A 48 -6.26 -7.81 18.38
CA TYR A 48 -6.18 -9.16 17.79
C TYR A 48 -7.55 -9.82 17.63
N GLU A 49 -8.42 -9.72 18.64
CA GLU A 49 -9.79 -10.23 18.58
C GLU A 49 -10.57 -9.58 17.43
N GLU A 50 -10.50 -8.26 17.33
CA GLU A 50 -11.20 -7.50 16.29
C GLU A 50 -10.59 -7.75 14.89
N ALA A 51 -9.27 -7.92 14.79
CA ALA A 51 -8.61 -8.30 13.55
C ALA A 51 -9.05 -9.69 13.07
N GLY A 52 -9.11 -10.68 13.97
CA GLY A 52 -9.62 -12.02 13.65
C GLY A 52 -11.07 -11.96 13.16
N ARG A 53 -11.92 -11.17 13.83
CA ARG A 53 -13.31 -10.95 13.42
C ARG A 53 -13.41 -10.28 12.05
N ALA A 54 -12.63 -9.22 11.80
CA ALA A 54 -12.64 -8.49 10.54
C ALA A 54 -12.22 -9.36 9.36
N ILE A 55 -11.21 -10.22 9.55
CA ILE A 55 -10.77 -11.20 8.53
C ILE A 55 -11.90 -12.19 8.24
N GLN A 56 -12.55 -12.74 9.27
CA GLN A 56 -13.64 -13.69 9.08
C GLN A 56 -14.83 -13.06 8.33
N LEU A 57 -15.20 -11.83 8.69
CA LEU A 57 -16.24 -11.08 7.97
C LEU A 57 -15.85 -10.85 6.51
N THR A 58 -14.59 -10.54 6.26
CA THR A 58 -14.04 -10.34 4.92
C THR A 58 -14.12 -11.60 4.08
N GLU A 59 -13.67 -12.73 4.62
CA GLU A 59 -13.74 -14.03 3.95
C GLU A 59 -15.19 -14.41 3.60
N ASN A 60 -16.11 -14.24 4.54
CA ASN A 60 -17.53 -14.52 4.32
C ASN A 60 -18.15 -13.64 3.24
N TRP A 61 -17.82 -12.33 3.23
CA TRP A 61 -18.30 -11.41 2.20
C TRP A 61 -17.73 -11.77 0.83
N CYS A 62 -16.42 -12.07 0.75
CA CYS A 62 -15.79 -12.52 -0.49
C CYS A 62 -16.47 -13.78 -1.02
N LEU A 63 -16.67 -14.81 -0.17
CA LEU A 63 -17.35 -16.05 -0.57
C LEU A 63 -18.77 -15.82 -1.07
N SER A 64 -19.52 -14.94 -0.40
CA SER A 64 -20.90 -14.59 -0.77
C SER A 64 -21.00 -13.87 -2.12
N ASN A 65 -19.93 -13.18 -2.51
CA ASN A 65 -19.82 -12.43 -3.76
C ASN A 65 -18.95 -13.14 -4.82
N GLU A 66 -18.72 -14.45 -4.66
CA GLU A 66 -17.92 -15.29 -5.57
C GLU A 66 -16.46 -14.80 -5.78
N LEU A 67 -15.93 -14.07 -4.82
CA LEU A 67 -14.54 -13.63 -4.76
C LEU A 67 -13.69 -14.60 -3.94
N ARG A 68 -12.38 -14.59 -4.20
CA ARG A 68 -11.39 -15.33 -3.42
C ARG A 68 -10.40 -14.36 -2.81
N LEU A 69 -10.30 -14.37 -1.48
CA LEU A 69 -9.26 -13.63 -0.77
C LEU A 69 -7.89 -14.22 -1.13
N ASN A 70 -6.93 -13.37 -1.49
CA ASN A 70 -5.59 -13.82 -1.82
C ASN A 70 -4.71 -13.91 -0.56
N SER A 71 -4.86 -14.99 0.20
CA SER A 71 -4.15 -15.20 1.47
C SER A 71 -2.63 -15.13 1.35
N SER A 72 -2.05 -15.40 0.16
CA SER A 72 -0.60 -15.28 -0.06
C SER A 72 -0.10 -13.84 -0.20
N LYS A 73 -0.99 -12.91 -0.54
CA LYS A 73 -0.70 -11.47 -0.63
C LYS A 73 -1.23 -10.69 0.57
N THR A 74 -2.18 -11.24 1.32
CA THR A 74 -2.71 -10.60 2.52
C THR A 74 -1.65 -10.60 3.62
N VAL A 75 -1.23 -9.42 4.06
CA VAL A 75 -0.24 -9.22 5.12
C VAL A 75 -0.91 -8.63 6.35
N GLN A 76 -0.62 -9.19 7.52
CA GLN A 76 -1.00 -8.61 8.81
C GLN A 76 0.23 -7.93 9.42
N MET A 77 0.07 -6.69 9.85
CA MET A 77 1.16 -5.90 10.44
C MET A 77 0.63 -5.14 11.65
N LEU A 78 1.18 -5.45 12.82
CA LEU A 78 0.98 -4.67 14.03
C LEU A 78 1.89 -3.43 14.03
N ILE A 79 1.29 -2.25 14.08
CA ILE A 79 2.01 -0.98 14.20
C ILE A 79 1.97 -0.53 15.67
N THR A 80 3.13 -0.30 16.27
CA THR A 80 3.23 0.20 17.65
C THR A 80 4.55 0.93 17.90
N LEU A 81 4.49 2.02 18.67
CA LEU A 81 5.68 2.74 19.14
C LEU A 81 6.21 2.20 20.48
N LYS A 82 5.47 1.29 21.13
CA LYS A 82 5.92 0.67 22.38
C LYS A 82 7.12 -0.24 22.09
N GLN A 83 8.13 -0.19 22.94
CA GLN A 83 9.24 -1.14 22.93
C GLN A 83 8.74 -2.48 23.47
N ASN A 84 8.03 -3.23 22.64
CA ASN A 84 7.65 -4.59 22.92
C ASN A 84 8.46 -5.50 21.99
N ASP A 85 9.04 -6.57 22.55
CA ASP A 85 9.76 -7.62 21.82
C ASP A 85 8.79 -8.55 21.06
N PHE A 86 7.83 -7.96 20.35
CA PHE A 86 7.06 -8.75 19.39
C PHE A 86 7.92 -8.94 18.16
N ASP A 87 8.22 -10.20 17.85
CA ASP A 87 8.68 -10.61 16.52
C ASP A 87 7.56 -10.31 15.53
N ASN A 88 7.47 -9.05 15.13
CA ASN A 88 6.65 -8.61 14.02
C ASN A 88 7.57 -8.13 12.89
N PRO A 89 8.28 -9.03 12.18
CA PRO A 89 9.17 -8.67 11.09
C PRO A 89 8.40 -8.28 9.82
N CYS A 90 7.07 -8.13 9.88
CA CYS A 90 6.26 -7.91 8.69
C CYS A 90 6.38 -6.47 8.21
N TYR A 91 6.95 -6.33 7.01
CA TYR A 91 6.88 -5.12 6.20
C TYR A 91 5.70 -5.25 5.24
N ALA A 92 4.95 -4.16 5.06
CA ALA A 92 3.87 -4.12 4.10
C ALA A 92 4.20 -3.10 3.00
N ASN A 93 3.97 -3.48 1.74
CA ASN A 93 3.93 -2.51 0.65
C ASN A 93 2.48 -2.02 0.51
N PHE A 94 2.24 -0.79 0.94
CA PHE A 94 0.94 -0.14 0.84
C PHE A 94 0.98 0.88 -0.28
N LEU A 95 0.30 0.58 -1.40
CA LEU A 95 0.21 1.46 -2.57
C LEU A 95 1.58 2.02 -3.01
N GLY A 96 2.60 1.18 -3.08
CA GLY A 96 3.95 1.56 -3.51
C GLY A 96 4.87 2.08 -2.39
N VAL A 97 4.36 2.28 -1.18
CA VAL A 97 5.12 2.73 -0.01
C VAL A 97 5.41 1.53 0.90
N ASN A 98 6.69 1.31 1.22
CA ASN A 98 7.07 0.26 2.17
C ASN A 98 6.91 0.81 3.60
N ILE A 99 5.97 0.24 4.34
CA ILE A 99 5.67 0.60 5.73
C ILE A 99 6.32 -0.45 6.65
N ASP A 100 7.02 0.03 7.68
CA ASP A 100 7.56 -0.79 8.75
C ASP A 100 6.73 -0.68 10.04
N PRO A 101 6.78 -1.68 10.94
CA PRO A 101 6.01 -1.72 12.19
C PRO A 101 6.20 -0.51 13.12
N LYS A 102 7.33 0.20 13.00
CA LYS A 102 7.70 1.37 13.81
C LYS A 102 7.52 2.69 13.06
N LEU A 103 6.97 2.67 11.84
CA LEU A 103 6.77 3.85 10.98
C LEU A 103 8.05 4.68 10.79
N THR A 104 9.20 4.02 10.67
CA THR A 104 10.49 4.69 10.43
C THR A 104 10.74 5.02 8.96
N PHE A 105 10.06 4.33 8.04
CA PHE A 105 10.18 4.42 6.58
C PHE A 105 11.59 4.25 6.02
N LYS A 106 12.53 3.70 6.82
CA LYS A 106 13.96 3.63 6.46
C LYS A 106 14.19 2.83 5.18
N GLU A 107 13.52 1.69 5.03
CA GLU A 107 13.66 0.85 3.85
C GLU A 107 13.10 1.55 2.60
N HIS A 108 11.93 2.18 2.71
CA HIS A 108 11.33 2.93 1.63
C HIS A 108 12.24 4.07 1.17
N VAL A 109 12.70 4.90 2.10
CA VAL A 109 13.61 6.02 1.82
C VAL A 109 14.91 5.51 1.17
N SER A 110 15.48 4.41 1.66
CA SER A 110 16.67 3.81 1.06
C SER A 110 16.43 3.35 -0.38
N LYS A 111 15.29 2.71 -0.66
CA LYS A 111 14.88 2.26 -2.01
C LYS A 111 14.70 3.43 -2.97
N VAL A 112 14.01 4.49 -2.54
CA VAL A 112 13.80 5.70 -3.34
C VAL A 112 15.14 6.40 -3.61
N ALA A 113 15.96 6.58 -2.58
CA ALA A 113 17.29 7.20 -2.70
C ALA A 113 18.20 6.43 -3.67
N LYS A 114 18.18 5.09 -3.63
CA LYS A 114 18.94 4.25 -4.56
C LYS A 114 18.48 4.43 -6.00
N THR A 115 17.17 4.47 -6.23
CA THR A 115 16.57 4.69 -7.56
C THR A 115 16.96 6.07 -8.11
N ILE A 116 16.80 7.12 -7.29
CA ILE A 116 17.16 8.48 -7.66
C ILE A 116 18.66 8.61 -7.93
N SER A 117 19.52 7.97 -7.13
CA SER A 117 20.97 8.01 -7.32
C SER A 117 21.39 7.47 -8.70
N GLY A 118 20.76 6.38 -9.16
CA GLY A 118 20.96 5.86 -10.51
C GLY A 118 20.49 6.83 -11.59
N ASN A 119 19.33 7.47 -11.38
CA ASN A 119 18.78 8.45 -12.30
C ASN A 119 19.60 9.74 -12.37
N ILE A 120 20.19 10.19 -11.25
CA ILE A 120 21.13 11.33 -11.22
C ILE A 120 22.38 11.00 -12.04
N PHE A 121 22.93 9.80 -11.90
CA PHE A 121 24.07 9.37 -12.72
C PHE A 121 23.74 9.39 -14.21
N LEU A 122 22.56 8.89 -14.60
CA LEU A 122 22.07 8.95 -15.97
C LEU A 122 21.91 10.40 -16.45
N LEU A 123 21.30 11.27 -15.64
CA LEU A 123 21.13 12.68 -15.96
C LEU A 123 22.48 13.38 -16.16
N ARG A 124 23.47 13.08 -15.32
CA ARG A 124 24.84 13.59 -15.46
C ARG A 124 25.45 13.18 -16.80
N ARG A 125 25.36 11.91 -17.20
CA ARG A 125 25.89 11.45 -18.50
C ARG A 125 25.18 12.07 -19.69
N LEU A 126 23.85 12.25 -19.58
CA LEU A 126 23.08 12.92 -20.62
C LEU A 126 23.47 14.40 -20.76
N SER A 127 23.86 15.05 -19.65
CA SER A 127 24.19 16.48 -19.67
C SER A 127 25.34 16.86 -20.58
N GLU A 128 26.18 15.91 -20.93
CA GLU A 128 27.29 16.09 -21.88
C GLU A 128 26.82 16.15 -23.35
N ASN A 129 25.60 15.70 -23.65
CA ASN A 129 25.16 15.45 -25.02
C ASN A 129 23.80 16.10 -25.38
N VAL A 130 23.09 16.68 -24.42
CA VAL A 130 21.74 17.24 -24.65
C VAL A 130 21.60 18.66 -24.11
N SER A 131 20.60 19.38 -24.64
CA SER A 131 20.31 20.76 -24.19
C SER A 131 19.75 20.78 -22.76
N PRO A 132 19.92 21.90 -22.03
CA PRO A 132 19.36 22.07 -20.69
C PRO A 132 17.84 21.86 -20.61
N ASN A 133 17.11 22.19 -21.67
CA ASN A 133 15.66 21.98 -21.74
C ASN A 133 15.30 20.49 -21.71
N ILE A 134 16.04 19.66 -22.47
CA ILE A 134 15.85 18.21 -22.49
C ILE A 134 16.24 17.62 -21.13
N LEU A 135 17.35 18.07 -20.52
CA LEU A 135 17.73 17.63 -19.18
C LEU A 135 16.66 17.93 -18.14
N ARG A 136 16.06 19.13 -18.19
CA ARG A 136 14.98 19.49 -17.28
C ARG A 136 13.77 18.58 -17.48
N MET A 137 13.40 18.25 -18.72
CA MET A 137 12.31 17.31 -18.98
C MET A 137 12.61 15.93 -18.38
N VAL A 138 13.82 15.41 -18.59
CA VAL A 138 14.24 14.10 -18.05
C VAL A 138 14.24 14.11 -16.53
N TYR A 139 14.74 15.18 -15.90
CA TYR A 139 14.68 15.35 -14.45
C TYR A 139 13.24 15.31 -13.93
N LEU A 140 12.35 16.09 -14.56
CA LEU A 140 10.94 16.17 -14.16
C LEU A 140 10.21 14.82 -14.34
N SER A 141 10.55 14.04 -15.37
CA SER A 141 9.87 12.77 -15.63
C SER A 141 10.44 11.60 -14.84
N VAL A 142 11.75 11.58 -14.56
CA VAL A 142 12.46 10.41 -14.02
C VAL A 142 12.92 10.57 -12.57
N ILE A 143 13.10 11.80 -12.07
CA ILE A 143 13.52 12.04 -10.68
C ILE A 143 12.38 12.65 -9.88
N GLN A 144 11.79 13.74 -10.39
CA GLN A 144 10.77 14.49 -9.66
C GLN A 144 9.51 13.66 -9.37
N THR A 145 9.14 12.75 -10.29
CA THR A 145 8.03 11.82 -10.13
C THR A 145 8.19 10.90 -8.91
N HIS A 146 9.41 10.42 -8.64
CA HIS A 146 9.69 9.59 -7.47
C HIS A 146 9.74 10.37 -6.15
N LEU A 147 9.94 11.69 -6.18
CA LEU A 147 9.96 12.54 -4.99
C LEU A 147 8.57 13.04 -4.60
N TYR A 148 7.66 13.18 -5.57
CA TYR A 148 6.29 13.62 -5.32
C TYR A 148 5.31 12.50 -5.00
N TYR A 149 5.59 11.28 -5.47
CA TYR A 149 4.82 10.10 -5.13
C TYR A 149 5.11 9.68 -3.70
#